data_AF-A0A6M3R676-F1
#
_entry.id   AF-A0A6M3R676-F1
#
_cell.length_a   1.000
_cell.length_b   1.000
_cell.length_c   1.000
_cell.angle_alpha   90.00
_cell.angle_beta   90.00
_cell.angle_gamma   90.00
#
_symmetry.space_group_name_H-M   'P 1'
#
loop_
_entity.id
_entity.type
_entity.pdbx_description
1 polymer ?
#
loop_
_entity_poly.entity_id
_entity_poly.type
_entity_poly.pdbx_seq_one_letter_code
_entity_poly.pdbx_strand_id
1 'polypeptide(L)'
;MGFWFYLLLVASFLLYSVVSPTNPVLPFSWIILDNMAVYLCLISIAFVLSFGVVWSESISLSERSFLLVSVVSSLLCFMSNNALLFWFFYELSILPLLISLFVNSPYSERFIAGWYLLGYVIVTSLPMLFILVYLSVTNGSYFISSWNITDEIGHILAFILFVLFITKVPLPPFHSWLPIVHAEASTFVSVVLSGYVMKLGIIGVFRFCSEIFMGLGSFISVVFLFSIMFLFVSYSELDTKRWLAFLSLSHILIAVVAIYYVEGFSFISIVFCLGHGLSAGLMFYLFSVFYNACGSRNWLIIGMADNISNLWRIQLVLGFLTLVSFPPSINFITEVITIGSSVSNFSVMLLLCIYVLLSGVIPVVLLSYLLCNTSNRGFSGLFTSVNFVTLVSLWCVWFFMPLL
;
A
#
# COMPACT_ATOMS: atom_id res chain seq x y z
N MET A 1 -19.20 -18.78 -9.05
CA MET A 1 -18.44 -19.98 -8.62
C MET A 1 -17.11 -20.12 -9.37
N GLY A 2 -17.07 -20.12 -10.71
CA GLY A 2 -15.82 -20.36 -11.46
C GLY A 2 -14.68 -19.36 -11.19
N PHE A 3 -14.94 -18.05 -11.21
CA PHE A 3 -13.91 -17.02 -11.00
C PHE A 3 -13.17 -17.15 -9.65
N TRP A 4 -13.92 -17.40 -8.56
CA TRP A 4 -13.36 -17.58 -7.22
C TRP A 4 -12.48 -18.83 -7.12
N PHE A 5 -12.86 -19.91 -7.80
CA PHE A 5 -12.07 -21.13 -7.84
C PHE A 5 -10.74 -20.92 -8.57
N TYR A 6 -10.74 -20.21 -9.70
CA TYR A 6 -9.51 -19.87 -10.41
C TYR A 6 -8.60 -18.94 -9.57
N LEU A 7 -9.17 -17.98 -8.84
CA LEU A 7 -8.41 -17.13 -7.92
C LEU A 7 -7.80 -17.91 -6.75
N LEU A 8 -8.54 -18.85 -6.16
CA LEU A 8 -8.02 -19.72 -5.11
C LEU A 8 -6.92 -20.64 -5.63
N LEU A 9 -7.03 -21.13 -6.87
CA LEU A 9 -5.98 -21.89 -7.54
C LEU A 9 -4.71 -21.05 -7.75
N VAL A 10 -4.87 -19.82 -8.27
CA VAL A 10 -3.76 -18.87 -8.43
C VAL A 10 -3.14 -18.51 -7.08
N ALA A 11 -3.95 -18.29 -6.04
CA ALA A 11 -3.49 -18.06 -4.68
C ALA A 11 -2.69 -19.25 -4.14
N SER A 12 -3.17 -20.47 -4.34
CA SER A 12 -2.49 -21.70 -3.90
C SER A 12 -1.17 -21.93 -4.63
N PHE A 13 -1.12 -21.60 -5.93
CA PHE A 13 0.10 -21.69 -6.74
C PHE A 13 1.13 -20.63 -6.32
N LEU A 14 0.68 -19.41 -6.01
CA LEU A 14 1.58 -18.36 -5.54
C LEU A 14 2.05 -18.61 -4.10
N LEU A 15 1.20 -19.11 -3.23
CA LEU A 15 1.58 -19.58 -1.90
C LEU A 15 2.60 -20.73 -1.98
N TYR A 16 2.44 -21.65 -2.93
CA TYR A 16 3.44 -22.69 -3.20
C TYR A 16 4.79 -22.09 -3.63
N SER A 17 4.78 -21.04 -4.46
CA SER A 17 6.02 -20.34 -4.87
C SER A 17 6.71 -19.55 -3.74
N VAL A 18 5.99 -19.15 -2.68
CA VAL A 18 6.61 -18.59 -1.46
C VAL A 18 7.43 -19.65 -0.72
N VAL A 19 6.99 -20.91 -0.76
CA VAL A 19 7.62 -22.03 -0.04
C VAL A 19 8.87 -22.56 -0.74
N SER A 20 9.04 -22.29 -2.05
CA SER A 20 10.25 -22.62 -2.81
C SER A 20 11.00 -21.36 -3.25
N PRO A 21 11.78 -20.70 -2.36
CA PRO A 21 12.37 -19.38 -2.61
C PRO A 21 13.56 -19.40 -3.58
N THR A 22 13.77 -20.48 -4.34
CA THR A 22 14.96 -20.63 -5.18
C THR A 22 14.69 -20.20 -6.61
N ASN A 23 15.26 -19.04 -6.93
CA ASN A 23 15.38 -18.40 -8.24
C ASN A 23 14.09 -17.85 -8.84
N PRO A 24 14.19 -16.73 -9.56
CA PRO A 24 13.05 -16.15 -10.26
C PRO A 24 12.54 -17.16 -11.29
N VAL A 25 11.31 -17.64 -11.10
CA VAL A 25 10.71 -18.54 -12.08
C VAL A 25 10.19 -17.67 -13.22
N LEU A 26 10.74 -17.90 -14.41
CA LEU A 26 10.26 -17.32 -15.66
C LEU A 26 9.38 -18.36 -16.36
N PRO A 27 8.09 -18.51 -16.00
CA PRO A 27 7.22 -19.47 -16.68
C PRO A 27 7.04 -19.11 -18.16
N PHE A 28 7.10 -17.81 -18.48
CA PHE A 28 7.10 -17.24 -19.82
C PHE A 28 8.06 -16.05 -19.85
N SER A 29 8.64 -15.71 -21.01
CA SER A 29 9.58 -14.58 -21.12
C SER A 29 8.99 -13.23 -20.66
N TRP A 30 7.66 -13.09 -20.71
CA TRP A 30 6.95 -11.86 -20.35
C TRP A 30 6.58 -11.78 -18.86
N ILE A 31 6.65 -12.91 -18.14
CA ILE A 31 6.20 -13.05 -16.76
C ILE A 31 7.39 -13.43 -15.88
N ILE A 32 7.65 -12.60 -14.87
CA ILE A 32 8.63 -12.82 -13.82
C ILE A 32 7.92 -13.14 -12.51
N LEU A 33 8.24 -14.29 -11.91
CA LEU A 33 7.86 -14.67 -10.55
C LEU A 33 9.08 -14.59 -9.62
N ASP A 34 9.48 -13.37 -9.27
CA ASP A 34 10.45 -13.13 -8.18
C ASP A 34 9.74 -13.13 -6.83
N ASN A 35 10.48 -13.36 -5.74
CA ASN A 35 9.98 -13.21 -4.37
C ASN A 35 9.23 -11.87 -4.17
N MET A 36 9.75 -10.79 -4.75
CA MET A 36 9.13 -9.46 -4.78
C MET A 36 7.73 -9.46 -5.36
N ALA A 37 7.59 -10.04 -6.55
CA ALA A 37 6.34 -10.06 -7.30
C ALA A 37 5.31 -10.96 -6.59
N VAL A 38 5.77 -12.09 -6.05
CA VAL A 38 4.93 -13.03 -5.30
C VAL A 38 4.31 -12.36 -4.07
N TYR A 39 5.12 -11.71 -3.21
CA TYR A 39 4.59 -11.04 -2.02
C TYR A 39 3.58 -9.94 -2.34
N LEU A 40 3.82 -9.15 -3.39
CA LEU A 40 2.89 -8.07 -3.76
C LEU A 40 1.62 -8.61 -4.43
N CYS A 41 1.70 -9.74 -5.13
CA CYS A 41 0.51 -10.43 -5.64
C CYS A 41 -0.37 -11.02 -4.54
N LEU A 42 0.21 -11.39 -3.39
CA LEU A 42 -0.58 -11.85 -2.24
C LEU A 42 -1.51 -10.74 -1.72
N ILE A 43 -1.07 -9.47 -1.74
CA ILE A 43 -1.91 -8.33 -1.34
C ILE A 43 -3.14 -8.22 -2.25
N SER A 44 -2.93 -8.22 -3.56
CA SER A 44 -4.02 -8.07 -4.53
C SER A 44 -5.00 -9.25 -4.42
N ILE A 45 -4.50 -10.48 -4.27
CA ILE A 45 -5.34 -11.67 -4.06
C ILE A 45 -6.15 -11.58 -2.76
N ALA A 46 -5.50 -11.20 -1.65
CA ALA A 46 -6.18 -11.02 -0.37
C ALA A 46 -7.33 -9.99 -0.50
N PHE A 47 -7.12 -8.91 -1.26
CA PHE A 47 -8.17 -7.94 -1.54
C PHE A 47 -9.28 -8.49 -2.43
N VAL A 48 -8.99 -9.26 -3.49
CA VAL A 48 -10.08 -9.88 -4.26
C VAL A 48 -10.92 -10.80 -3.37
N LEU A 49 -10.27 -11.68 -2.60
CA LEU A 49 -10.96 -12.64 -1.73
C LEU A 49 -11.82 -11.95 -0.67
N SER A 50 -11.26 -10.94 0.00
CA SER A 50 -11.98 -10.17 1.01
C SER A 50 -13.14 -9.36 0.41
N PHE A 51 -12.91 -8.69 -0.71
CA PHE A 51 -13.96 -7.98 -1.43
C PHE A 51 -15.07 -8.91 -1.90
N GLY A 52 -14.75 -10.13 -2.32
CA GLY A 52 -15.73 -11.15 -2.69
C GLY A 52 -16.79 -11.44 -1.65
N VAL A 53 -16.41 -11.35 -0.38
CA VAL A 53 -17.30 -11.57 0.76
C VAL A 53 -18.21 -10.36 1.03
N VAL A 54 -17.75 -9.14 0.71
CA VAL A 54 -18.48 -7.88 0.91
C VAL A 54 -19.36 -7.51 -0.29
N TRP A 55 -19.00 -8.01 -1.46
CA TRP A 55 -19.53 -7.55 -2.75
C TRP A 55 -21.02 -7.75 -2.95
N SER A 56 -21.70 -8.65 -2.23
CA SER A 56 -23.11 -8.90 -2.52
C SER A 56 -24.04 -7.75 -2.09
N GLU A 57 -23.74 -7.02 -1.02
CA GLU A 57 -24.76 -6.20 -0.33
C GLU A 57 -24.56 -4.68 -0.38
N SER A 58 -23.32 -4.18 -0.50
CA SER A 58 -23.03 -2.74 -0.26
C SER A 58 -22.47 -1.95 -1.45
N ILE A 59 -22.02 -2.61 -2.51
CA ILE A 59 -21.25 -1.96 -3.59
C ILE A 59 -22.06 -1.90 -4.88
N SER A 60 -22.02 -0.78 -5.63
CA SER A 60 -22.66 -0.68 -6.95
C SER A 60 -22.00 -1.63 -7.96
N LEU A 61 -22.75 -2.13 -8.95
CA LEU A 61 -22.20 -3.03 -9.98
C LEU A 61 -21.03 -2.39 -10.74
N SER A 62 -21.12 -1.08 -11.00
CA SER A 62 -20.06 -0.32 -11.67
C SER A 62 -18.76 -0.28 -10.85
N GLU A 63 -18.85 0.04 -9.56
CA GLU A 63 -17.69 0.08 -8.67
C GLU A 63 -17.02 -1.30 -8.54
N ARG A 64 -17.81 -2.38 -8.44
CA ARG A 64 -17.28 -3.76 -8.46
C ARG A 64 -16.48 -4.05 -9.72
N SER A 65 -16.98 -3.65 -10.88
CA SER A 65 -16.30 -3.88 -12.16
C SER A 65 -14.98 -3.10 -12.24
N PHE A 66 -14.96 -1.85 -11.78
CA PHE A 66 -13.74 -1.04 -11.75
C PHE A 66 -12.70 -1.59 -10.78
N LEU A 67 -13.11 -2.02 -9.58
CA LEU A 67 -12.22 -2.66 -8.62
C LEU A 67 -11.69 -4.01 -9.13
N LEU A 68 -12.50 -4.80 -9.84
CA LEU A 68 -12.05 -6.04 -10.47
C LEU A 68 -10.95 -5.78 -11.50
N VAL A 69 -11.18 -4.83 -12.40
CA VAL A 69 -10.22 -4.46 -13.44
C VAL A 69 -8.92 -3.94 -12.80
N SER A 70 -9.02 -3.14 -11.73
CA SER A 70 -7.84 -2.61 -11.05
C SER A 70 -7.02 -3.68 -10.34
N VAL A 71 -7.66 -4.69 -9.75
CA VAL A 71 -6.93 -5.77 -9.07
C VAL A 71 -6.28 -6.75 -10.06
N VAL A 72 -6.98 -7.10 -11.14
CA VAL A 72 -6.41 -7.98 -12.17
C VAL A 72 -5.22 -7.32 -12.85
N SER A 73 -5.30 -6.02 -13.11
CA SER A 73 -4.16 -5.28 -13.68
C SER A 73 -3.00 -5.13 -12.72
N SER A 74 -3.23 -4.92 -11.42
CA SER A 74 -2.11 -4.87 -10.46
C SER A 74 -1.38 -6.20 -10.36
N LEU A 75 -2.10 -7.33 -10.39
CA LEU A 75 -1.50 -8.67 -10.48
C LEU A 75 -0.59 -8.80 -11.72
N LEU A 76 -1.10 -8.43 -12.89
CA LEU A 76 -0.33 -8.52 -14.14
C LEU A 76 0.88 -7.57 -14.15
N CYS A 77 0.75 -6.38 -13.55
CA CYS A 77 1.84 -5.42 -13.44
C CYS A 77 2.96 -5.91 -12.51
N PHE A 78 2.61 -6.55 -11.39
CA PHE A 78 3.61 -7.13 -10.48
C PHE A 78 4.42 -8.24 -11.17
N MET A 79 3.78 -9.03 -12.03
CA MET A 79 4.45 -10.13 -12.73
C MET A 79 5.14 -9.72 -14.04
N SER A 80 4.98 -8.49 -14.55
CA SER A 80 5.45 -8.16 -15.90
C SER A 80 6.98 -7.97 -15.99
N ASN A 81 7.63 -8.69 -16.90
CA ASN A 81 9.02 -8.45 -17.32
C ASN A 81 9.13 -7.41 -18.45
N ASN A 82 8.09 -7.28 -19.26
CA ASN A 82 8.12 -6.36 -20.39
C ASN A 82 7.77 -4.94 -19.91
N ALA A 83 8.61 -3.95 -20.23
CA ALA A 83 8.45 -2.58 -19.78
C ALA A 83 7.15 -1.91 -20.26
N LEU A 84 6.71 -2.20 -21.48
CA LEU A 84 5.45 -1.66 -22.01
C LEU A 84 4.22 -2.30 -21.35
N LEU A 85 4.28 -3.62 -21.11
CA LEU A 85 3.22 -4.32 -20.37
C LEU A 85 3.15 -3.81 -18.92
N PHE A 86 4.31 -3.59 -18.29
CA PHE A 86 4.38 -2.97 -16.97
C PHE A 86 3.66 -1.62 -16.98
N TRP A 87 4.02 -0.70 -17.88
CA TRP A 87 3.39 0.62 -17.98
C TRP A 87 1.87 0.51 -18.23
N PHE A 88 1.45 -0.34 -19.16
CA PHE A 88 0.05 -0.49 -19.52
C PHE A 88 -0.80 -0.98 -18.34
N PHE A 89 -0.36 -2.05 -17.66
CA PHE A 89 -1.08 -2.59 -16.52
C PHE A 89 -0.98 -1.69 -15.28
N TYR A 90 0.12 -0.94 -15.13
CA TYR A 90 0.24 0.10 -14.11
C TYR A 90 -0.88 1.12 -14.27
N GLU A 91 -1.03 1.73 -15.44
CA GLU A 91 -2.06 2.75 -15.67
C GLU A 91 -3.48 2.17 -15.64
N LEU A 92 -3.66 0.96 -16.18
CA LEU A 92 -4.94 0.27 -16.14
C LEU A 92 -5.36 -0.12 -14.72
N SER A 93 -4.43 -0.13 -13.75
CA SER A 93 -4.77 -0.28 -12.33
C SER A 93 -5.30 1.01 -11.67
N ILE A 94 -4.88 2.18 -12.17
CA ILE A 94 -5.25 3.48 -11.59
C ILE A 94 -6.48 4.09 -12.27
N LEU A 95 -6.59 3.97 -13.60
CA LEU A 95 -7.68 4.58 -14.36
C LEU A 95 -9.09 4.16 -13.91
N PRO A 96 -9.38 2.86 -13.62
CA PRO A 96 -10.68 2.46 -13.08
C PRO A 96 -10.97 3.08 -11.71
N LEU A 97 -9.94 3.29 -10.88
CA LEU A 97 -10.07 3.91 -9.56
C LEU A 97 -10.38 5.41 -9.69
N LEU A 98 -9.75 6.10 -10.64
CA LEU A 98 -10.06 7.48 -10.99
C LEU A 98 -11.53 7.63 -11.41
N ILE A 99 -12.01 6.74 -12.29
CA ILE A 99 -13.42 6.75 -12.72
C ILE A 99 -14.35 6.46 -11.54
N SER A 100 -14.01 5.49 -10.69
CA SER A 100 -14.79 5.19 -9.49
C SER A 100 -14.82 6.38 -8.51
N LEU A 101 -13.73 7.14 -8.40
CA LEU A 101 -13.68 8.35 -7.59
C LEU A 101 -14.66 9.40 -8.10
N PHE A 102 -14.77 9.63 -9.42
CA PHE A 102 -15.74 10.59 -9.95
C PHE A 102 -17.20 10.14 -9.80
N VAL A 103 -17.47 8.84 -10.02
CA VAL A 103 -18.84 8.33 -10.08
C VAL A 103 -19.39 7.99 -8.70
N ASN A 104 -18.64 7.21 -7.91
CA ASN A 104 -19.17 6.52 -6.72
C ASN A 104 -18.80 7.20 -5.39
N SER A 105 -17.85 8.15 -5.36
CA SER A 105 -17.50 8.78 -4.09
C SER A 105 -18.63 9.68 -3.56
N PRO A 106 -18.96 9.61 -2.26
CA PRO A 106 -20.08 10.35 -1.68
C PRO A 106 -19.74 11.79 -1.27
N TYR A 107 -18.49 12.24 -1.43
CA TYR A 107 -18.00 13.50 -0.86
C TYR A 107 -18.02 14.66 -1.88
N SER A 108 -18.14 15.90 -1.40
CA SER A 108 -18.29 17.08 -2.24
C SER A 108 -17.02 17.43 -3.02
N GLU A 109 -15.84 17.29 -2.40
CA GLU A 109 -14.55 17.70 -3.00
C GLU A 109 -13.94 16.62 -3.90
N ARG A 110 -14.71 15.58 -4.22
CA ARG A 110 -14.30 14.49 -5.11
C ARG A 110 -13.79 14.97 -6.46
N PHE A 111 -14.33 16.05 -7.01
CA PHE A 111 -13.85 16.57 -8.29
C PHE A 111 -12.45 17.16 -8.17
N ILE A 112 -12.16 17.89 -7.08
CA ILE A 112 -10.83 18.44 -6.82
C ILE A 112 -9.83 17.30 -6.64
N ALA A 113 -10.16 16.30 -5.80
CA ALA A 113 -9.33 15.12 -5.63
C ALA A 113 -9.10 14.35 -6.94
N GLY A 114 -10.14 14.25 -7.78
CA GLY A 114 -10.06 13.65 -9.11
C GLY A 114 -9.12 14.41 -10.05
N TRP A 115 -9.11 15.75 -10.01
CA TRP A 115 -8.16 16.57 -10.77
C TRP A 115 -6.72 16.39 -10.29
N TYR A 116 -6.49 16.27 -8.97
CA TYR A 116 -5.16 15.95 -8.45
C TYR A 116 -4.67 14.59 -8.97
N LEU A 117 -5.50 13.54 -8.89
CA LEU A 117 -5.12 12.20 -9.34
C LEU A 117 -4.95 12.15 -10.87
N LEU A 118 -5.82 12.80 -11.64
CA LEU A 118 -5.72 12.89 -13.09
C LEU A 118 -4.48 13.66 -13.54
N GLY A 119 -4.20 14.82 -12.92
CA GLY A 119 -3.01 15.61 -13.22
C GLY A 119 -1.74 14.82 -12.95
N TYR A 120 -1.70 14.11 -11.81
CA TYR A 120 -0.62 13.19 -11.49
C TYR A 120 -0.49 12.06 -12.52
N VAL A 121 -1.58 11.41 -12.96
CA VAL A 121 -1.52 10.39 -14.01
C VAL A 121 -0.93 10.98 -15.30
N ILE A 122 -1.46 12.08 -15.82
CA ILE A 122 -1.04 12.62 -17.11
C ILE A 122 0.42 13.10 -17.08
N VAL A 123 0.79 13.88 -16.05
CA VAL A 123 2.13 14.48 -15.96
C VAL A 123 3.22 13.43 -15.74
N THR A 124 2.90 12.32 -15.06
CA THR A 124 3.91 11.30 -14.72
C THR A 124 3.93 10.13 -15.71
N SER A 125 2.75 9.66 -16.14
CA SER A 125 2.63 8.46 -16.97
C SER A 125 3.13 8.65 -18.39
N LEU A 126 2.83 9.78 -19.03
CA LEU A 126 3.20 10.01 -20.43
C LEU A 126 4.72 10.15 -20.60
N PRO A 127 5.45 10.96 -19.80
CA PRO A 127 6.91 10.98 -19.87
C PRO A 127 7.52 9.62 -19.57
N MET A 128 6.96 8.88 -18.60
CA MET A 128 7.41 7.53 -18.26
C MET A 128 7.30 6.59 -19.48
N LEU A 129 6.21 6.65 -20.25
CA LEU A 129 6.06 5.84 -21.47
C LEU A 129 7.18 6.13 -22.48
N PHE A 130 7.43 7.40 -22.77
CA PHE A 130 8.47 7.78 -23.74
C PHE A 130 9.86 7.31 -23.32
N ILE A 131 10.19 7.43 -22.04
CA ILE A 131 11.49 6.98 -21.51
C ILE A 131 11.60 5.46 -21.61
N LEU A 132 10.57 4.71 -21.23
CA LEU A 132 10.57 3.24 -21.32
C LEU A 132 10.69 2.76 -22.77
N VAL A 133 10.00 3.42 -23.71
CA VAL A 133 10.15 3.14 -25.15
C VAL A 133 11.58 3.42 -25.59
N TYR A 134 12.13 4.59 -25.26
CA TYR A 134 13.49 4.94 -25.64
C TYR A 134 14.53 3.93 -25.12
N LEU A 135 14.50 3.61 -23.82
CA LEU A 135 15.41 2.63 -23.21
C LEU A 135 15.26 1.23 -23.83
N SER A 136 14.03 0.84 -24.19
CA SER A 136 13.80 -0.43 -24.87
C SER A 136 14.41 -0.48 -26.27
N VAL A 137 14.38 0.64 -27.01
CA VAL A 137 14.95 0.74 -28.35
C VAL A 137 16.48 0.75 -28.29
N THR A 138 17.08 1.48 -27.36
CA THR A 138 18.55 1.51 -27.20
C THR A 138 19.11 0.15 -26.78
N ASN A 139 18.41 -0.55 -25.89
CA ASN A 139 18.80 -1.89 -25.43
C ASN A 139 18.36 -3.02 -26.38
N GLY A 140 17.69 -2.69 -27.49
CA GLY A 140 17.21 -3.65 -28.50
C GLY A 140 16.16 -4.66 -28.00
N SER A 141 15.57 -4.43 -26.83
CA SER A 141 14.65 -5.37 -26.18
C SER A 141 13.68 -4.65 -25.24
N TYR A 142 12.44 -5.16 -25.16
CA TYR A 142 11.44 -4.65 -24.21
C TYR A 142 11.49 -5.33 -22.84
N PHE A 143 12.34 -6.35 -22.67
CA PHE A 143 12.49 -7.07 -21.42
C PHE A 143 13.40 -6.31 -20.47
N ILE A 144 12.90 -6.02 -19.28
CA ILE A 144 13.64 -5.28 -18.25
C ILE A 144 14.90 -6.05 -17.86
N SER A 145 14.81 -7.38 -17.79
CA SER A 145 15.93 -8.26 -17.43
C SER A 145 17.12 -8.21 -18.40
N SER A 146 16.95 -7.72 -19.63
CA SER A 146 18.03 -7.61 -20.62
C SER A 146 18.56 -6.19 -20.78
N TRP A 147 18.06 -5.23 -20.01
CA TRP A 147 18.52 -3.86 -20.06
C TRP A 147 19.86 -3.72 -19.35
N ASN A 148 20.81 -3.09 -20.03
CA ASN A 148 22.09 -2.70 -19.45
C ASN A 148 22.31 -1.22 -19.74
N ILE A 149 22.15 -0.38 -18.73
CA ILE A 149 22.17 1.08 -18.87
C ILE A 149 23.60 1.55 -18.60
N THR A 150 24.44 1.57 -19.64
CA THR A 150 25.85 1.99 -19.54
C THR A 150 26.08 3.43 -20.01
N ASP A 151 25.18 3.96 -20.82
CA ASP A 151 25.37 5.23 -21.49
C ASP A 151 24.98 6.40 -20.58
N GLU A 152 25.70 7.52 -20.66
CA GLU A 152 25.41 8.73 -19.86
C GLU A 152 23.97 9.23 -20.03
N ILE A 153 23.46 9.22 -21.27
CA ILE A 153 22.07 9.58 -21.58
C ILE A 153 21.11 8.60 -20.90
N GLY A 154 21.45 7.31 -20.91
CA GLY A 154 20.69 6.26 -20.23
C GLY A 154 20.60 6.51 -18.73
N HIS A 155 21.70 6.88 -18.08
CA HIS A 155 21.71 7.24 -16.66
C HIS A 155 20.87 8.48 -16.35
N ILE A 156 20.94 9.53 -17.18
CA ILE A 156 20.09 10.73 -17.01
C ILE A 156 18.61 10.35 -17.13
N LEU A 157 18.26 9.55 -18.14
CA LEU A 157 16.88 9.10 -18.35
C LEU A 157 16.39 8.21 -17.22
N ALA A 158 17.23 7.31 -16.70
CA ALA A 158 16.90 6.49 -15.55
C ALA A 158 16.74 7.34 -14.27
N PHE A 159 17.46 8.46 -14.15
CA PHE A 159 17.26 9.41 -13.04
C PHE A 159 15.93 10.16 -13.18
N ILE A 160 15.57 10.59 -14.39
CA ILE A 160 14.25 11.18 -14.65
C ILE A 160 13.15 10.15 -14.37
N LEU A 161 13.32 8.90 -14.81
CA LEU A 161 12.41 7.79 -14.55
C LEU A 161 12.25 7.56 -13.04
N PHE A 162 13.34 7.64 -12.27
CA PHE A 162 13.31 7.57 -10.81
C PHE A 162 12.45 8.68 -10.20
N VAL A 163 12.63 9.93 -10.63
CA VAL A 163 11.79 11.06 -10.18
C VAL A 163 10.31 10.82 -10.51
N LEU A 164 10.01 10.29 -11.70
CA LEU A 164 8.65 9.94 -12.09
C LEU A 164 8.07 8.84 -11.19
N PHE A 165 8.81 7.78 -10.89
CA PHE A 165 8.33 6.73 -9.98
C PHE A 165 8.17 7.22 -8.53
N ILE A 166 9.03 8.11 -8.06
CA ILE A 166 8.91 8.69 -6.71
C ILE A 166 7.60 9.43 -6.51
N THR A 167 7.15 10.17 -7.53
CA THR A 167 5.85 10.85 -7.47
C THR A 167 4.72 9.85 -7.23
N LYS A 168 4.92 8.60 -7.68
CA LYS A 168 3.98 7.49 -7.54
C LYS A 168 4.04 6.72 -6.23
N VAL A 169 5.18 6.76 -5.54
CA VAL A 169 5.40 6.20 -4.18
C VAL A 169 5.07 7.21 -3.07
N PRO A 170 4.42 8.32 -3.42
CA PRO A 170 4.54 9.65 -2.79
C PRO A 170 5.75 9.93 -1.86
N LEU A 171 6.99 9.84 -2.36
CA LEU A 171 8.13 10.35 -1.56
C LEU A 171 8.17 11.89 -1.58
N PRO A 172 8.70 12.55 -0.53
CA PRO A 172 8.91 13.99 -0.55
C PRO A 172 9.74 14.42 -1.76
N PRO A 173 9.37 15.51 -2.47
CA PRO A 173 8.31 16.46 -2.13
C PRO A 173 6.89 16.08 -2.65
N PHE A 174 6.74 15.03 -3.44
CA PHE A 174 5.52 14.72 -4.21
C PHE A 174 4.47 13.88 -3.45
N HIS A 175 4.13 14.28 -2.23
CA HIS A 175 3.27 13.50 -1.33
C HIS A 175 1.85 14.07 -1.14
N SER A 176 1.65 15.35 -1.46
CA SER A 176 0.44 16.10 -1.10
C SER A 176 -0.85 15.56 -1.72
N TRP A 177 -0.77 14.90 -2.87
CA TRP A 177 -1.94 14.35 -3.55
C TRP A 177 -2.58 13.21 -2.77
N LEU A 178 -1.79 12.41 -2.05
CA LEU A 178 -2.27 11.17 -1.44
C LEU A 178 -3.29 11.43 -0.30
N PRO A 179 -3.03 12.31 0.69
CA PRO A 179 -4.02 12.60 1.74
C PRO A 179 -5.31 13.22 1.19
N ILE A 180 -5.22 14.03 0.14
CA ILE A 180 -6.38 14.67 -0.51
C ILE A 180 -7.24 13.60 -1.20
N VAL A 181 -6.61 12.72 -1.99
CA VAL A 181 -7.33 11.66 -2.69
C VAL A 181 -7.95 10.67 -1.71
N HIS A 182 -7.23 10.25 -0.67
CA HIS A 182 -7.77 9.31 0.32
C HIS A 182 -8.97 9.87 1.08
N ALA A 183 -8.98 11.17 1.42
CA ALA A 183 -10.10 11.80 2.09
C ALA A 183 -11.38 11.64 1.27
N GLU A 184 -11.30 11.93 -0.03
CA GLU A 184 -12.46 12.08 -0.90
C GLU A 184 -12.80 10.82 -1.71
N ALA A 185 -11.93 9.82 -1.74
CA ALA A 185 -12.22 8.54 -2.38
C ALA A 185 -13.27 7.72 -1.60
N SER A 186 -14.00 6.85 -2.33
CA SER A 186 -14.80 5.80 -1.68
C SER A 186 -13.89 4.90 -0.85
N THR A 187 -14.46 4.23 0.14
CA THR A 187 -13.67 3.43 1.10
C THR A 187 -12.95 2.28 0.41
N PHE A 188 -13.58 1.63 -0.56
CA PHE A 188 -12.96 0.57 -1.36
C PHE A 188 -11.84 1.08 -2.25
N VAL A 189 -11.99 2.28 -2.84
CA VAL A 189 -10.91 2.92 -3.60
C VAL A 189 -9.73 3.26 -2.68
N SER A 190 -9.98 3.77 -1.48
CA SER A 190 -8.92 4.01 -0.49
C SER A 190 -8.20 2.73 -0.06
N VAL A 191 -8.93 1.64 0.19
CA VAL A 191 -8.34 0.32 0.52
C VAL A 191 -7.39 -0.14 -0.59
N VAL A 192 -7.82 -0.04 -1.85
CA VAL A 192 -7.00 -0.40 -3.01
C VAL A 192 -5.79 0.52 -3.17
N LEU A 193 -5.99 1.83 -3.05
CA LEU A 193 -4.95 2.84 -3.24
C LEU A 193 -3.81 2.64 -2.20
N SER A 194 -4.18 2.40 -0.94
CA SER A 194 -3.21 2.09 0.11
C SER A 194 -2.65 0.67 0.05
N GLY A 195 -3.46 -0.24 -0.47
CA GLY A 195 -3.17 -1.66 -0.56
C GLY A 195 -2.04 -1.95 -1.53
N TYR A 196 -2.29 -1.78 -2.83
CA TYR A 196 -1.33 -2.16 -3.87
C TYR A 196 -0.91 -1.02 -4.80
N VAL A 197 -1.68 0.06 -4.96
CA VAL A 197 -1.33 1.11 -5.95
C VAL A 197 -0.02 1.80 -5.59
N MET A 198 0.16 2.21 -4.33
CA MET A 198 1.44 2.79 -3.89
C MET A 198 2.61 1.80 -4.03
N LYS A 199 2.34 0.49 -3.96
CA LYS A 199 3.37 -0.57 -4.03
C LYS A 199 3.83 -0.82 -5.46
N LEU A 200 2.97 -0.59 -6.45
CA LEU A 200 3.35 -0.61 -7.86
C LEU A 200 4.50 0.37 -8.14
N GLY A 201 4.45 1.57 -7.53
CA GLY A 201 5.52 2.55 -7.63
C GLY A 201 6.84 2.03 -7.07
N ILE A 202 6.81 1.33 -5.92
CA ILE A 202 8.00 0.77 -5.26
C ILE A 202 8.65 -0.31 -6.12
N ILE A 203 7.85 -1.20 -6.72
CA ILE A 203 8.39 -2.15 -7.71
C ILE A 203 9.01 -1.41 -8.89
N GLY A 204 8.36 -0.34 -9.37
CA GLY A 204 8.90 0.47 -10.45
C GLY A 204 10.30 1.00 -10.14
N VAL A 205 10.47 1.61 -8.96
CA VAL A 205 11.80 2.05 -8.49
C VAL A 205 12.78 0.88 -8.44
N PHE A 206 12.37 -0.28 -7.90
CA PHE A 206 13.25 -1.43 -7.76
C PHE A 206 13.68 -2.05 -9.10
N ARG A 207 12.75 -2.22 -10.04
CA ARG A 207 13.04 -2.88 -11.33
C ARG A 207 13.78 -2.00 -12.31
N PHE A 208 13.50 -0.70 -12.32
CA PHE A 208 14.02 0.20 -13.34
C PHE A 208 15.11 1.15 -12.84
N CYS A 209 15.21 1.39 -11.53
CA CYS A 209 16.04 2.46 -10.98
C CYS A 209 16.91 2.00 -9.79
N SER A 210 17.14 0.70 -9.59
CA SER A 210 17.87 0.17 -8.45
C SER A 210 19.27 0.77 -8.31
N GLU A 211 20.05 0.84 -9.40
CA GLU A 211 21.42 1.37 -9.39
C GLU A 211 21.46 2.84 -8.96
N ILE A 212 20.54 3.66 -9.49
CA ILE A 212 20.43 5.08 -9.15
C ILE A 212 20.00 5.24 -7.70
N PHE A 213 19.03 4.45 -7.26
CA PHE A 213 18.53 4.50 -5.89
C PHE A 213 19.63 4.24 -4.86
N MET A 214 20.53 3.30 -5.13
CA MET A 214 21.67 3.01 -4.25
C MET A 214 22.73 4.14 -4.21
N GLY A 215 22.73 5.05 -5.18
CA GLY A 215 23.59 6.25 -5.17
C GLY A 215 23.03 7.43 -4.35
N LEU A 216 21.80 7.34 -3.84
CA LEU A 216 21.05 8.48 -3.31
C LEU A 216 20.93 8.52 -1.77
N GLY A 217 21.99 8.12 -1.06
CA GLY A 217 21.98 8.04 0.41
C GLY A 217 21.57 9.33 1.14
N SER A 218 21.94 10.50 0.61
CA SER A 218 21.52 11.81 1.18
C SER A 218 20.04 12.10 0.98
N PHE A 219 19.43 11.64 -0.12
CA PHE A 219 17.99 11.75 -0.32
C PHE A 219 17.23 10.82 0.63
N ILE A 220 17.77 9.63 0.92
CA ILE A 220 17.14 8.66 1.82
C ILE A 220 17.10 9.17 3.27
N SER A 221 18.11 9.92 3.72
CA SER A 221 18.05 10.56 5.04
C SER A 221 16.95 11.62 5.12
N VAL A 222 16.73 12.39 4.04
CA VAL A 222 15.60 13.33 3.93
C VAL A 222 14.27 12.59 3.95
N VAL A 223 14.13 11.54 3.15
CA VAL A 223 12.95 10.64 3.14
C VAL A 223 12.62 10.14 4.54
N PHE A 224 13.64 9.77 5.31
CA PHE A 224 13.45 9.30 6.67
C PHE A 224 12.99 10.41 7.63
N LEU A 225 13.57 11.61 7.56
CA LEU A 225 13.09 12.75 8.36
C LEU A 225 11.62 13.07 8.07
N PHE A 226 11.21 13.01 6.80
CA PHE A 226 9.81 13.18 6.43
C PHE A 226 8.89 12.09 6.98
N SER A 227 9.36 10.86 7.16
CA SER A 227 8.52 9.80 7.76
C SER A 227 8.14 10.14 9.19
N ILE A 228 9.09 10.65 9.98
CA ILE A 228 8.85 11.11 11.35
C ILE A 228 7.95 12.36 11.34
N MET A 229 8.18 13.30 10.42
CA MET A 229 7.32 14.49 10.29
C MET A 229 5.87 14.12 9.99
N PHE A 230 5.62 13.14 9.12
CA PHE A 230 4.25 12.69 8.82
C PHE A 230 3.57 12.03 10.01
N LEU A 231 4.31 11.39 10.93
CA LEU A 231 3.74 10.94 12.21
C LEU A 231 3.21 12.13 13.03
N PHE A 232 3.98 13.21 13.17
CA PHE A 232 3.52 14.42 13.87
C PHE A 232 2.32 15.07 13.18
N VAL A 233 2.32 15.15 11.85
CA VAL A 233 1.17 15.66 11.09
C VAL A 233 -0.05 14.77 11.34
N SER A 234 0.10 13.45 11.30
CA SER A 234 -1.01 12.52 11.55
C SER A 234 -1.63 12.75 12.94
N TYR A 235 -0.83 13.00 13.98
CA TYR A 235 -1.34 13.28 15.32
C TYR A 235 -2.26 14.52 15.38
N SER A 236 -1.99 15.53 14.54
CA SER A 236 -2.81 16.75 14.47
C SER A 236 -4.10 16.60 13.64
N GLU A 237 -4.24 15.51 12.88
CA GLU A 237 -5.37 15.32 11.96
C GLU A 237 -6.60 14.77 12.67
N LEU A 238 -7.71 15.52 12.60
CA LEU A 238 -8.99 15.14 13.19
C LEU A 238 -9.83 14.21 12.29
N ASP A 239 -9.53 14.12 11.01
CA ASP A 239 -10.26 13.30 10.04
C ASP A 239 -9.63 11.91 9.92
N THR A 240 -10.42 10.86 10.13
CA THR A 240 -9.91 9.48 10.18
C THR A 240 -9.24 9.02 8.91
N LYS A 241 -9.75 9.44 7.75
CA LYS A 241 -9.16 9.06 6.46
C LYS A 241 -7.85 9.80 6.21
N ARG A 242 -7.77 11.09 6.56
CA ARG A 242 -6.54 11.88 6.42
C ARG A 242 -5.47 11.44 7.42
N TRP A 243 -5.86 11.21 8.67
CA TRP A 243 -5.01 10.63 9.70
C TRP A 243 -4.36 9.34 9.20
N LEU A 244 -5.16 8.39 8.68
CA LEU A 244 -4.64 7.12 8.18
C LEU A 244 -3.78 7.31 6.92
N ALA A 245 -4.12 8.27 6.06
CA ALA A 245 -3.31 8.58 4.88
C ALA A 245 -1.92 9.11 5.27
N PHE A 246 -1.82 10.04 6.22
CA PHE A 246 -0.52 10.53 6.71
C PHE A 246 0.27 9.45 7.44
N LEU A 247 -0.40 8.61 8.24
CA LEU A 247 0.25 7.46 8.84
C LEU A 247 0.76 6.47 7.76
N SER A 248 0.00 6.25 6.70
CA SER A 248 0.43 5.37 5.60
C SER A 248 1.64 5.94 4.83
N LEU A 249 1.74 7.26 4.71
CA LEU A 249 2.92 7.92 4.14
C LEU A 249 4.15 7.65 5.00
N SER A 250 4.05 7.77 6.34
CA SER A 250 5.21 7.53 7.22
C SER A 250 5.70 6.08 7.12
N HIS A 251 4.78 5.11 7.11
CA HIS A 251 5.15 3.69 6.98
C HIS A 251 5.75 3.37 5.60
N ILE A 252 5.21 3.89 4.50
CA ILE A 252 5.76 3.58 3.16
C ILE A 252 7.16 4.17 2.96
N LEU A 253 7.44 5.33 3.54
CA LEU A 253 8.80 5.88 3.54
C LEU A 253 9.79 4.94 4.24
N ILE A 254 9.37 4.24 5.30
CA ILE A 254 10.21 3.25 6.00
C ILE A 254 10.48 2.04 5.12
N ALA A 255 9.49 1.60 4.33
CA ALA A 255 9.74 0.57 3.33
C ALA A 255 10.85 0.99 2.36
N VAL A 256 10.86 2.25 1.90
CA VAL A 256 11.91 2.77 1.03
C VAL A 256 13.27 2.88 1.73
N VAL A 257 13.30 3.32 2.99
CA VAL A 257 14.51 3.31 3.82
C VAL A 257 15.06 1.88 3.97
N ALA A 258 14.18 0.89 4.18
CA ALA A 258 14.56 -0.52 4.28
C ALA A 258 15.21 -1.06 3.00
N ILE A 259 14.75 -0.63 1.81
CA ILE A 259 15.39 -1.04 0.53
C ILE A 259 16.87 -0.67 0.51
N TYR A 260 17.22 0.50 1.04
CA TYR A 260 18.59 1.02 0.97
C TYR A 260 19.50 0.40 2.03
N TYR A 261 19.05 0.30 3.28
CA TYR A 261 19.91 -0.13 4.39
C TYR A 261 20.01 -1.65 4.54
N VAL A 262 19.03 -2.41 4.05
CA VAL A 262 19.06 -3.86 4.17
C VAL A 262 19.76 -4.48 2.96
N GLU A 263 21.09 -4.58 3.05
CA GLU A 263 21.93 -5.17 1.99
C GLU A 263 21.49 -6.61 1.64
N GLY A 264 21.27 -6.89 0.36
CA GLY A 264 20.93 -8.24 -0.12
C GLY A 264 19.50 -8.73 0.20
N PHE A 265 18.76 -8.04 1.09
CA PHE A 265 17.38 -8.39 1.44
C PHE A 265 16.38 -7.28 1.06
N SER A 266 16.45 -6.84 -0.20
CA SER A 266 15.43 -5.94 -0.75
C SER A 266 14.01 -6.49 -0.55
N PHE A 267 13.82 -7.82 -0.48
CA PHE A 267 12.52 -8.43 -0.20
C PHE A 267 11.92 -8.06 1.16
N ILE A 268 12.72 -7.71 2.16
CA ILE A 268 12.21 -7.34 3.50
C ILE A 268 11.37 -6.07 3.41
N SER A 269 11.78 -5.11 2.57
CA SER A 269 10.97 -3.91 2.31
C SER A 269 9.61 -4.23 1.68
N ILE A 270 9.56 -5.28 0.84
CA ILE A 270 8.36 -5.68 0.13
C ILE A 270 7.44 -6.48 1.05
N VAL A 271 8.01 -7.27 1.95
CA VAL A 271 7.27 -7.91 3.04
C VAL A 271 6.67 -6.86 3.98
N PHE A 272 7.40 -5.78 4.29
CA PHE A 272 6.85 -4.64 5.02
C PHE A 272 5.68 -4.01 4.24
N CYS A 273 5.84 -3.82 2.93
CA CYS A 273 4.77 -3.31 2.06
C CYS A 273 3.52 -4.20 2.06
N LEU A 274 3.70 -5.52 2.15
CA LEU A 274 2.61 -6.49 2.30
C LEU A 274 1.88 -6.29 3.62
N GLY A 275 2.61 -6.31 4.74
CA GLY A 275 1.99 -6.14 6.05
C GLY A 275 1.28 -4.78 6.18
N HIS A 276 1.91 -3.70 5.72
CA HIS A 276 1.28 -2.38 5.67
C HIS A 276 0.05 -2.35 4.74
N GLY A 277 0.14 -2.95 3.55
CA GLY A 277 -0.97 -2.98 2.60
C GLY A 277 -2.23 -3.58 3.22
N LEU A 278 -2.06 -4.72 3.90
CA LEU A 278 -3.16 -5.42 4.59
C LEU A 278 -3.66 -4.63 5.82
N SER A 279 -2.77 -4.11 6.66
CA SER A 279 -3.17 -3.36 7.87
C SER A 279 -3.88 -2.05 7.52
N ALA A 280 -3.38 -1.29 6.55
CA ALA A 280 -4.02 -0.07 6.06
C ALA A 280 -5.39 -0.38 5.45
N GLY A 281 -5.49 -1.43 4.63
CA GLY A 281 -6.76 -1.86 4.03
C GLY A 281 -7.81 -2.25 5.07
N LEU A 282 -7.41 -2.99 6.11
CA LEU A 282 -8.28 -3.33 7.23
C LEU A 282 -8.76 -2.08 7.97
N MET A 283 -7.87 -1.13 8.23
CA MET A 283 -8.19 0.09 8.97
C MET A 283 -9.08 1.07 8.19
N PHE A 284 -8.84 1.25 6.88
CA PHE A 284 -9.76 2.02 6.03
C PHE A 284 -11.18 1.43 6.03
N TYR A 285 -11.28 0.10 6.04
CA TYR A 285 -12.57 -0.56 6.13
C TYR A 285 -13.21 -0.39 7.51
N LEU A 286 -12.47 -0.56 8.61
CA LEU A 286 -12.99 -0.31 9.96
C LEU A 286 -13.52 1.11 10.09
N PHE A 287 -12.78 2.13 9.62
CA PHE A 287 -13.28 3.52 9.64
C PHE A 287 -14.49 3.74 8.74
N SER A 288 -14.66 2.96 7.66
CA SER A 288 -15.89 3.01 6.88
C SER A 288 -17.11 2.54 7.68
N VAL A 289 -16.94 1.51 8.51
CA VAL A 289 -18.01 0.99 9.36
C VAL A 289 -18.39 2.03 10.43
N PHE A 290 -17.40 2.67 11.06
CA PHE A 290 -17.67 3.76 12.02
C PHE A 290 -18.30 4.97 11.35
N TYR A 291 -17.87 5.33 10.14
CA TYR A 291 -18.46 6.41 9.37
C TYR A 291 -19.94 6.13 9.06
N ASN A 292 -20.28 4.91 8.64
CA ASN A 292 -21.66 4.53 8.37
C ASN A 292 -22.54 4.54 9.63
N ALA A 293 -21.97 4.25 10.80
CA ALA A 293 -22.69 4.28 12.06
C ALA A 293 -22.85 5.70 12.64
N CYS A 294 -21.81 6.53 12.57
CA CYS A 294 -21.76 7.84 13.23
C CYS A 294 -22.09 9.02 12.29
N GLY A 295 -22.06 8.80 10.98
CA GLY A 295 -22.26 9.83 9.96
C GLY A 295 -21.12 10.85 9.83
N SER A 296 -20.01 10.67 10.55
CA SER A 296 -18.88 11.61 10.55
C SER A 296 -17.52 10.90 10.52
N ARG A 297 -16.51 11.57 9.95
CA ARG A 297 -15.11 11.12 9.93
C ARG A 297 -14.27 11.72 11.06
N ASN A 298 -14.86 12.51 11.95
CA ASN A 298 -14.12 13.20 13.00
C ASN A 298 -13.86 12.25 14.17
N TRP A 299 -12.59 12.05 14.55
CA TRP A 299 -12.21 11.19 15.66
C TRP A 299 -12.91 11.51 16.97
N LEU A 300 -13.14 12.79 17.26
CA LEU A 300 -13.82 13.23 18.48
C LEU A 300 -15.28 12.77 18.51
N ILE A 301 -15.95 12.73 17.35
CA ILE A 301 -17.35 12.29 17.25
C ILE A 301 -17.42 10.75 17.28
N ILE A 302 -16.51 10.07 16.58
CA ILE A 302 -16.45 8.60 16.57
C ILE A 302 -16.12 8.07 17.98
N GLY A 303 -15.25 8.76 18.72
CA GLY A 303 -14.96 8.39 20.11
C GLY A 303 -16.12 8.64 21.08
N MET A 304 -17.18 9.34 20.67
CA MET A 304 -18.44 9.46 21.42
C MET A 304 -19.49 8.44 20.98
N ALA A 305 -19.15 7.53 20.05
CA ALA A 305 -20.08 6.52 19.57
C ALA A 305 -20.27 5.42 20.61
N ASP A 306 -21.47 5.36 21.18
CA ASP A 306 -21.77 4.38 22.22
C ASP A 306 -22.38 3.09 21.62
N ASN A 307 -22.34 1.99 22.38
CA ASN A 307 -22.83 0.65 21.99
C ASN A 307 -22.07 -0.05 20.85
N ILE A 308 -20.75 0.17 20.74
CA ILE A 308 -19.89 -0.72 19.95
C ILE A 308 -19.91 -2.11 20.60
N SER A 309 -20.40 -3.13 19.87
CA SER A 309 -20.44 -4.50 20.37
C SER A 309 -19.03 -5.00 20.71
N ASN A 310 -18.93 -5.94 21.66
CA ASN A 310 -17.63 -6.49 22.06
C ASN A 310 -16.85 -7.09 20.87
N LEU A 311 -17.55 -7.66 19.88
CA LEU A 311 -16.91 -8.16 18.66
C LEU A 311 -16.23 -7.04 17.87
N TRP A 312 -16.89 -5.89 17.70
CA TRP A 312 -16.30 -4.72 17.02
C TRP A 312 -15.16 -4.09 17.80
N ARG A 313 -15.22 -4.11 19.14
CA ARG A 313 -14.09 -3.68 19.99
C ARG A 313 -12.87 -4.60 19.80
N ILE A 314 -13.07 -5.92 19.75
CA ILE A 314 -11.98 -6.87 19.50
C ILE A 314 -11.39 -6.64 18.10
N GLN A 315 -12.23 -6.46 17.09
CA GLN A 315 -11.80 -6.17 15.71
C GLN A 315 -11.06 -4.85 15.58
N LEU A 316 -11.51 -3.81 16.27
CA LEU A 316 -10.81 -2.53 16.39
C LEU A 316 -9.42 -2.74 17.00
N VAL A 317 -9.34 -3.39 18.15
CA VAL A 317 -8.07 -3.65 18.82
C VAL A 317 -7.12 -4.43 17.90
N LEU A 318 -7.60 -5.49 17.27
CA LEU A 318 -6.80 -6.26 16.30
C LEU A 318 -6.31 -5.38 15.14
N GLY A 319 -7.17 -4.51 14.60
CA GLY A 319 -6.78 -3.61 13.53
C GLY A 319 -5.69 -2.62 13.95
N PHE A 320 -5.86 -1.97 15.09
CA PHE A 320 -4.85 -1.07 15.64
C PHE A 320 -3.55 -1.80 16.00
N LEU A 321 -3.60 -3.04 16.51
CA LEU A 321 -2.40 -3.85 16.77
C LEU A 321 -1.63 -4.16 15.48
N THR A 322 -2.33 -4.46 14.37
CA THR A 322 -1.65 -4.67 13.07
C THR A 322 -1.07 -3.38 12.49
N LEU A 323 -1.70 -2.23 12.75
CA LEU A 323 -1.23 -0.93 12.29
C LEU A 323 -0.04 -0.42 13.11
N VAL A 324 0.02 -0.73 14.42
CA VAL A 324 1.12 -0.38 15.35
C VAL A 324 2.33 -1.32 15.21
N SER A 325 2.30 -2.28 14.28
CA SER A 325 3.36 -3.29 14.17
C SER A 325 3.56 -4.07 15.48
N PHE A 326 2.48 -4.47 16.17
CA PHE A 326 2.60 -5.26 17.40
C PHE A 326 2.97 -6.74 17.08
N PRO A 327 3.83 -7.43 17.85
CA PRO A 327 4.13 -8.84 17.62
C PRO A 327 2.87 -9.72 17.81
N PRO A 328 2.55 -10.68 16.93
CA PRO A 328 3.36 -11.28 15.86
C PRO A 328 3.09 -10.74 14.44
N SER A 329 2.84 -9.44 14.25
CA SER A 329 2.58 -8.89 12.91
C SER A 329 3.80 -8.94 11.98
N ILE A 330 3.54 -8.97 10.66
CA ILE A 330 4.58 -8.96 9.61
C ILE A 330 5.44 -7.68 9.70
N ASN A 331 4.79 -6.53 9.92
CA ASN A 331 5.47 -5.24 10.01
C ASN A 331 6.49 -5.23 11.16
N PHE A 332 6.13 -5.80 12.32
CA PHE A 332 7.03 -5.92 13.46
C PHE A 332 8.36 -6.60 13.10
N ILE A 333 8.28 -7.77 12.46
CA ILE A 333 9.48 -8.54 12.08
C ILE A 333 10.35 -7.70 11.15
N THR A 334 9.74 -7.11 10.13
CA THR A 334 10.49 -6.32 9.15
C THR A 334 11.13 -5.08 9.77
N GLU A 335 10.45 -4.38 10.68
CA GLU A 335 11.00 -3.24 11.41
C GLU A 335 12.19 -3.68 12.29
N VAL A 336 12.08 -4.78 13.02
CA VAL A 336 13.17 -5.33 13.84
C VAL A 336 14.39 -5.70 12.98
N ILE A 337 14.18 -6.36 11.83
CA ILE A 337 15.29 -6.71 10.94
C ILE A 337 15.93 -5.44 10.35
N THR A 338 15.13 -4.44 9.96
CA THR A 338 15.68 -3.16 9.45
C THR A 338 16.53 -2.44 10.50
N ILE A 339 16.08 -2.42 11.76
CA ILE A 339 16.88 -1.88 12.88
C ILE A 339 18.19 -2.68 13.00
N GLY A 340 18.12 -4.01 13.00
CA GLY A 340 19.30 -4.88 13.08
C GLY A 340 20.30 -4.67 11.94
N SER A 341 19.82 -4.45 10.71
CA SER A 341 20.69 -4.15 9.56
C SER A 341 21.32 -2.75 9.63
N SER A 342 20.66 -1.80 10.30
CA SER A 342 21.12 -0.41 10.41
C SER A 342 22.14 -0.17 11.53
N VAL A 343 22.55 -1.21 12.26
CA VAL A 343 23.45 -1.10 13.43
C VAL A 343 24.79 -0.45 13.10
N SER A 344 25.27 -0.61 11.86
CA SER A 344 26.50 0.05 11.39
C SER A 344 26.40 1.59 11.38
N ASN A 345 25.18 2.13 11.22
CA ASN A 345 24.91 3.56 11.18
C ASN A 345 24.07 4.00 12.40
N PHE A 346 24.76 4.36 13.48
CA PHE A 346 24.13 4.71 14.77
C PHE A 346 23.02 5.78 14.66
N SER A 347 23.20 6.81 13.81
CA SER A 347 22.19 7.86 13.61
C SER A 347 20.90 7.33 13.00
N VAL A 348 20.99 6.42 12.03
CA VAL A 348 19.85 5.80 11.35
C VAL A 348 19.12 4.87 12.32
N MET A 349 19.87 4.07 13.07
CA MET A 349 19.32 3.19 14.10
C MET A 349 18.53 3.99 15.15
N LEU A 350 19.07 5.11 15.65
CA LEU A 350 18.36 5.98 16.60
C LEU A 350 17.06 6.55 16.01
N LEU A 351 17.09 7.02 14.76
CA LEU A 351 15.91 7.52 14.07
C LEU A 351 14.86 6.41 13.89
N LEU A 352 15.27 5.15 13.63
CA LEU A 352 14.35 4.01 13.53
C LEU A 352 13.70 3.70 14.87
N CYS A 353 14.45 3.73 15.97
CA CYS A 353 13.89 3.57 17.30
C CYS A 353 12.86 4.67 17.62
N ILE A 354 13.14 5.93 17.26
CA ILE A 354 12.19 7.04 17.44
C ILE A 354 10.94 6.82 16.60
N TYR A 355 11.10 6.42 15.34
CA TYR A 355 9.96 6.11 14.48
C TYR A 355 9.11 4.96 15.03
N VAL A 356 9.71 3.85 15.48
CA VAL A 356 8.94 2.70 16.02
C VAL A 356 8.18 3.12 17.28
N LEU A 357 8.79 3.94 18.13
CA LEU A 357 8.12 4.49 19.30
C LEU A 357 6.92 5.37 18.92
N LEU A 358 7.10 6.32 18.00
CA LEU A 358 6.05 7.25 17.60
C LEU A 358 4.93 6.56 16.82
N SER A 359 5.27 5.69 15.88
CA SER A 359 4.32 4.91 15.08
C SER A 359 3.47 3.98 15.96
N GLY A 360 3.98 3.53 17.10
CA GLY A 360 3.19 2.79 18.08
C GLY A 360 2.36 3.65 19.02
N VAL A 361 2.92 4.74 19.56
CA VAL A 361 2.21 5.58 20.53
C VAL A 361 1.00 6.29 19.92
N ILE A 362 1.14 6.87 18.73
CA ILE A 362 0.07 7.70 18.11
C ILE A 362 -1.24 6.90 17.92
N PRO A 363 -1.23 5.70 17.32
CA PRO A 363 -2.46 4.93 17.16
C PRO A 363 -2.97 4.31 18.46
N VAL A 364 -2.09 3.98 19.42
CA VAL A 364 -2.50 3.44 20.73
C VAL A 364 -3.24 4.49 21.56
N VAL A 365 -2.78 5.75 21.55
CA VAL A 365 -3.51 6.87 22.19
C VAL A 365 -4.89 7.04 21.58
N LEU A 366 -5.00 6.86 20.25
CA LEU A 366 -6.28 6.95 19.58
C LEU A 366 -7.19 5.75 19.94
N LEU A 367 -6.65 4.54 19.98
CA LEU A 367 -7.37 3.35 20.41
C LEU A 367 -7.90 3.49 21.85
N SER A 368 -7.09 4.05 22.77
CA SER A 368 -7.52 4.24 24.16
C SER A 368 -8.69 5.21 24.25
N TYR A 369 -8.69 6.30 23.47
CA TYR A 369 -9.82 7.22 23.39
C TYR A 369 -11.09 6.54 22.90
N LEU A 370 -10.99 5.68 21.88
CA LEU A 370 -12.13 4.91 21.34
C LEU A 370 -12.67 3.87 22.33
N LEU A 371 -11.84 3.31 23.22
CA LEU A 371 -12.24 2.27 24.16
C LEU A 371 -12.74 2.81 25.50
N CYS A 372 -12.16 3.92 25.98
CA CYS A 372 -12.42 4.47 27.32
C CYS A 372 -13.70 5.31 27.42
N ASN A 373 -14.22 5.85 26.32
CA ASN A 373 -15.44 6.64 26.38
C ASN A 373 -16.67 5.73 26.56
N THR A 374 -17.26 5.81 27.75
CA THR A 374 -18.52 5.19 28.14
C THR A 374 -19.60 6.25 28.26
N SER A 375 -19.95 6.94 27.17
CA SER A 375 -21.20 7.69 27.16
C SER A 375 -22.37 6.72 26.91
N ASN A 376 -23.60 7.11 27.30
CA ASN A 376 -24.81 6.29 27.16
C ASN A 376 -25.76 6.93 26.11
N ARG A 377 -25.41 6.86 24.83
CA ARG A 377 -26.23 7.30 23.69
C ARG A 377 -26.22 6.22 22.62
N GLY A 378 -27.19 5.32 22.70
CA GLY A 378 -27.19 4.10 21.91
C GLY A 378 -27.20 4.31 20.39
N PHE A 379 -26.19 3.76 19.72
CA PHE A 379 -26.23 3.49 18.30
C PHE A 379 -26.48 1.99 18.06
N SER A 380 -27.50 1.68 17.26
CA SER A 380 -27.79 0.32 16.78
C SER A 380 -27.47 0.25 15.28
N GLY A 381 -26.75 -0.79 14.84
CA GLY A 381 -26.62 -1.05 13.39
C GLY A 381 -25.34 -1.70 12.84
N LEU A 382 -24.46 -2.30 13.64
CA LEU A 382 -23.14 -2.76 13.14
C LEU A 382 -23.09 -4.23 12.61
N PHE A 383 -24.17 -4.80 12.07
CA PHE A 383 -24.26 -6.27 11.92
C PHE A 383 -23.83 -6.90 10.58
N THR A 384 -23.37 -6.17 9.56
CA THR A 384 -23.25 -6.76 8.21
C THR A 384 -21.83 -7.06 7.72
N SER A 385 -20.76 -6.70 8.44
CA SER A 385 -19.40 -6.69 7.87
C SER A 385 -18.30 -7.44 8.65
N VAL A 386 -18.68 -8.32 9.58
CA VAL A 386 -17.71 -9.07 10.42
C VAL A 386 -16.74 -9.90 9.59
N ASN A 387 -17.18 -10.47 8.47
CA ASN A 387 -16.40 -11.44 7.69
C ASN A 387 -15.21 -10.83 6.93
N PHE A 388 -15.30 -9.57 6.47
CA PHE A 388 -14.17 -8.90 5.82
C PHE A 388 -13.05 -8.66 6.82
N VAL A 389 -13.41 -8.11 7.98
CA VAL A 389 -12.44 -7.75 9.02
C VAL A 389 -11.74 -8.99 9.56
N THR A 390 -12.50 -10.06 9.85
CA THR A 390 -11.89 -11.31 10.33
C THR A 390 -10.95 -11.88 9.28
N LEU A 391 -11.36 -11.94 8.01
CA LEU A 391 -10.54 -12.49 6.94
C LEU A 391 -9.25 -11.69 6.74
N VAL A 392 -9.31 -10.35 6.64
CA VAL A 392 -8.11 -9.51 6.50
C VAL A 392 -7.21 -9.58 7.74
N SER A 393 -7.78 -9.63 8.95
CA SER A 393 -6.99 -9.81 10.18
C SER A 393 -6.25 -11.14 10.21
N LEU A 394 -6.87 -12.21 9.68
CA LEU A 394 -6.20 -13.51 9.52
C LEU A 394 -5.07 -13.41 8.50
N TRP A 395 -5.24 -12.72 7.38
CA TRP A 395 -4.14 -12.52 6.42
C TRP A 395 -2.95 -11.78 7.05
N CYS A 396 -3.18 -10.76 7.88
CA CYS A 396 -2.12 -10.04 8.58
C CYS A 396 -1.26 -10.95 9.49
N VAL A 397 -1.83 -12.05 10.00
CA VAL A 397 -1.14 -12.99 10.89
C VAL A 397 -0.68 -14.24 10.14
N TRP A 398 -1.39 -14.72 9.11
CA TRP A 398 -1.11 -16.00 8.47
C TRP A 398 0.16 -15.97 7.59
N PHE A 399 0.42 -14.84 6.93
CA PHE A 399 1.66 -14.62 6.16
C PHE A 399 2.92 -14.48 7.04
N PHE A 400 2.80 -14.61 8.36
CA PHE A 400 3.90 -14.74 9.30
C PHE A 400 4.63 -16.09 9.18
N MET A 401 3.90 -17.17 8.89
CA MET A 401 4.43 -18.55 8.94
C MET A 401 5.61 -18.86 7.98
N PRO A 402 5.72 -18.27 6.77
CA PRO A 402 6.86 -18.52 5.89
C PRO A 402 8.10 -17.64 6.17
N LEU A 403 8.04 -16.69 7.11
CA LEU A 403 9.16 -15.79 7.47
C LEU A 403 9.93 -16.25 8.72
N LEU A 404 9.39 -17.22 9.46
CA LEU A 404 10.07 -17.98 10.51
C LEU A 404 10.73 -19.22 9.89
#